data_AF-B3JGK9-F1
#
_entry.id   AF-B3JGK9-F1
#
_cell.length_a   1.000
_cell.length_b   1.000
_cell.length_c   1.000
_cell.angle_alpha   90.00
_cell.angle_beta   90.00
_cell.angle_gamma   90.00
#
_symmetry.space_group_name_H-M   'P 1'
#
loop_
_entity.id
_entity.type
_entity.pdbx_description
1 polymer ?
#
loop_
_entity_poly.entity_id
_entity_poly.type
_entity_poly.pdbx_seq_one_letter_code
_entity_poly.pdbx_strand_id
1 'polypeptide(L)'
;MDYKSLFQQIIALLSTPGKAWSEIAERGVGRSVMPAFVYPLIGLCGLSEFIGTFIGKDFSSVMFQVALTRCCAVAVALFGGFFLSAYLLDKLNHNWLGGKDSYDRILVFVGYSMVVTFVLNIVSGLFSIVVLHWILQIYTIVIVFEGVRRWLKVEENKQTAFTLVATIIILVCPAIIEFIFNKLSVILN
;
A
#
# COMPACT_ATOMS: atom_id res chain seq x y z
N MET A 1 5.87 -6.63 -18.92
CA MET A 1 6.06 -5.79 -17.70
C MET A 1 7.54 -5.48 -17.58
N ASP A 2 7.92 -4.21 -17.52
CA ASP A 2 9.30 -3.82 -17.31
C ASP A 2 9.57 -3.68 -15.80
N TYR A 3 10.07 -4.74 -15.15
CA TYR A 3 10.37 -4.75 -13.72
C TYR A 3 11.36 -3.65 -13.32
N LYS A 4 12.23 -3.22 -14.25
CA LYS A 4 13.18 -2.14 -14.02
C LYS A 4 12.44 -0.83 -13.77
N SER A 5 11.39 -0.56 -14.55
CA SER A 5 10.54 0.63 -14.37
C SER A 5 9.79 0.64 -13.04
N LEU A 6 9.29 -0.53 -12.60
CA LEU A 6 8.60 -0.68 -11.32
C LEU A 6 9.55 -0.40 -10.15
N PHE A 7 10.74 -1.00 -10.16
CA PHE A 7 11.71 -0.80 -9.07
C PHE A 7 12.25 0.63 -9.02
N GLN A 8 12.50 1.23 -10.20
CA GLN A 8 12.88 2.64 -10.29
C GLN A 8 11.78 3.56 -9.74
N GLN A 9 10.51 3.23 -9.97
CA GLN A 9 9.38 3.99 -9.42
C GLN A 9 9.28 3.86 -7.89
N ILE A 10 9.51 2.66 -7.34
CA ILE A 10 9.56 2.44 -5.89
C ILE A 10 10.69 3.27 -5.26
N ILE A 11 11.90 3.19 -5.81
CA ILE A 11 13.06 3.94 -5.31
C ILE A 11 12.78 5.44 -5.39
N ALA A 12 12.19 5.93 -6.48
CA ALA A 12 11.86 7.34 -6.65
C ALA A 12 10.86 7.82 -5.60
N LEU A 13 9.80 7.05 -5.32
CA LEU A 13 8.81 7.37 -4.29
C LEU A 13 9.40 7.33 -2.87
N LEU A 14 10.30 6.37 -2.59
CA LEU A 14 10.94 6.24 -1.28
C LEU A 14 12.08 7.24 -1.04
N SER A 15 12.76 7.71 -2.09
CA SER A 15 13.92 8.60 -1.95
C SER A 15 13.56 10.06 -2.21
N THR A 16 12.77 10.33 -3.25
CA THR A 16 12.39 11.69 -3.67
C THR A 16 10.89 11.76 -4.01
N PRO A 17 9.99 11.57 -3.02
CA PRO A 17 8.54 11.51 -3.24
C PRO A 17 8.01 12.73 -3.98
N GLY A 18 8.52 13.93 -3.67
CA GLY A 18 8.09 15.15 -4.36
C GLY A 18 8.38 15.14 -5.87
N LYS A 19 9.54 14.65 -6.30
CA LYS A 19 9.88 14.53 -7.73
C LYS A 19 9.05 13.43 -8.40
N ALA A 20 8.89 12.29 -7.72
CA ALA A 20 8.10 11.18 -8.21
C ALA A 20 6.63 11.59 -8.44
N TRP A 21 6.02 12.31 -7.50
CA TRP A 21 4.65 12.82 -7.66
C TRP A 21 4.52 13.85 -8.78
N SER A 22 5.51 14.74 -8.97
CA SER A 22 5.54 15.66 -10.12
C SER A 22 5.55 14.90 -11.44
N GLU A 23 6.41 13.90 -11.55
CA GLU A 23 6.52 13.09 -12.77
C GLU A 23 5.24 12.29 -13.06
N ILE A 24 4.59 11.75 -12.03
CA ILE A 24 3.28 11.09 -12.15
C ILE A 24 2.20 12.09 -12.60
N ALA A 25 2.21 13.31 -12.05
CA ALA A 25 1.30 14.39 -12.43
C ALA A 25 1.47 14.82 -13.89
N GLU A 26 2.70 14.87 -14.39
CA GLU A 26 3.02 15.22 -15.78
C GLU A 26 2.66 14.10 -16.76
N ARG A 27 2.91 12.84 -16.40
CA ARG A 27 2.60 11.69 -17.26
C ARG A 27 1.09 11.47 -17.46
N GLY A 28 0.24 11.93 -16.53
CA GLY A 28 -1.22 11.85 -16.65
C GLY A 28 -1.77 10.41 -16.70
N VAL A 29 -0.97 9.41 -16.32
CA VAL A 29 -1.30 7.99 -16.46
C VAL A 29 -2.21 7.54 -15.31
N GLY A 30 -3.49 7.90 -15.41
CA GLY A 30 -4.52 7.53 -14.44
C GLY A 30 -4.88 6.03 -14.42
N ARG A 31 -4.61 5.30 -15.51
CA ARG A 31 -5.28 4.02 -15.79
C ARG A 31 -4.44 2.74 -15.65
N SER A 32 -3.13 2.83 -15.41
CA SER A 32 -2.29 1.63 -15.34
C SER A 32 -1.68 1.35 -13.97
N VAL A 33 -1.96 2.15 -12.94
CA VAL A 33 -1.36 1.95 -11.60
C VAL A 33 -1.69 0.57 -11.01
N MET A 34 -2.91 0.06 -11.21
CA MET A 34 -3.27 -1.25 -10.64
C MET A 34 -2.50 -2.39 -11.30
N PRO A 35 -2.58 -2.59 -12.63
CA PRO A 35 -1.84 -3.66 -13.27
C PRO A 35 -0.33 -3.42 -13.27
N ALA A 36 0.16 -2.18 -13.35
CA ALA A 36 1.59 -1.90 -13.50
C ALA A 36 2.34 -1.79 -12.17
N PHE A 37 1.67 -1.43 -11.07
CA PHE A 37 2.32 -1.16 -9.78
C PHE A 37 1.72 -1.98 -8.64
N VAL A 38 0.42 -1.86 -8.40
CA VAL A 38 -0.23 -2.46 -7.22
C VAL A 38 -0.26 -3.98 -7.29
N TYR A 39 -0.75 -4.58 -8.38
CA TYR A 39 -0.88 -6.04 -8.48
C TYR A 39 0.46 -6.79 -8.44
N PRO A 40 1.51 -6.34 -9.16
CA PRO A 40 2.83 -6.97 -9.03
C PRO A 40 3.39 -6.87 -7.60
N LEU A 41 3.20 -5.73 -6.92
CA LEU A 41 3.66 -5.55 -5.54
C LEU A 41 2.92 -6.43 -4.54
N ILE A 42 1.59 -6.56 -4.67
CA ILE A 42 0.80 -7.48 -3.85
C ILE A 42 1.29 -8.93 -4.05
N GLY A 43 1.55 -9.32 -5.30
CA GLY A 43 2.12 -10.63 -5.61
C GLY A 43 3.48 -10.87 -4.96
N LEU A 44 4.36 -9.86 -4.99
CA LEU A 44 5.66 -9.91 -4.32
C LEU A 44 5.54 -9.98 -2.79
N CYS A 45 4.57 -9.28 -2.19
CA CYS A 45 4.29 -9.36 -0.76
C CYS A 45 3.85 -10.78 -0.36
N GLY A 46 2.90 -11.38 -1.10
CA GLY A 46 2.44 -12.74 -0.85
C GLY A 46 3.55 -13.78 -1.03
N LEU A 47 4.37 -13.64 -2.08
CA LEU A 47 5.53 -14.51 -2.32
C LEU A 47 6.57 -14.39 -1.20
N SER A 48 6.83 -13.18 -0.73
CA SER A 48 7.75 -12.94 0.38
C SER A 48 7.28 -13.64 1.66
N GLU A 49 6.01 -13.47 2.06
CA GLU A 49 5.45 -14.12 3.26
C GLU A 49 5.46 -15.64 3.13
N PHE A 50 5.18 -16.17 1.93
CA PHE A 50 5.23 -17.59 1.65
C PHE A 50 6.65 -18.15 1.87
N ILE A 51 7.67 -17.54 1.25
CA ILE A 51 9.07 -17.96 1.40
C ILE A 51 9.54 -17.78 2.85
N GLY A 52 9.19 -16.64 3.45
CA GLY A 52 9.48 -16.30 4.83
C GLY A 52 9.05 -17.34 5.84
N THR A 53 7.89 -17.97 5.60
CA THR A 53 7.36 -19.01 6.50
C THR A 53 8.26 -20.25 6.60
N PHE A 54 9.06 -20.54 5.57
CA PHE A 54 9.99 -21.67 5.54
C PHE A 54 11.38 -21.35 6.06
N ILE A 55 11.73 -20.07 6.28
CA ILE A 55 13.05 -19.68 6.77
C ILE A 55 13.22 -20.22 8.20
N GLY A 56 14.18 -21.13 8.39
CA GLY A 56 14.50 -21.72 9.69
C GLY A 56 13.51 -22.78 10.20
N LYS A 57 12.65 -23.34 9.32
CA LYS A 57 11.71 -24.43 9.67
C LYS A 57 11.81 -25.60 8.69
N ASP A 58 11.46 -26.79 9.16
CA ASP A 58 11.42 -27.99 8.33
C ASP A 58 10.24 -27.97 7.35
N PHE A 59 10.47 -28.51 6.15
CA PHE A 59 9.43 -28.68 5.14
C PHE A 59 8.46 -29.79 5.57
N SER A 60 7.25 -29.38 5.97
CA SER A 60 6.14 -30.27 6.31
C SER A 60 4.86 -29.84 5.58
N SER A 61 3.95 -30.78 5.33
CA SER A 61 2.64 -30.50 4.73
C SER A 61 1.85 -29.47 5.54
N VAL A 62 2.00 -29.47 6.87
CA VAL A 62 1.38 -28.48 7.76
C VAL A 62 1.99 -27.09 7.56
N MET A 63 3.32 -26.99 7.41
CA MET A 63 3.98 -25.70 7.17
C MET A 63 3.62 -25.13 5.80
N PHE A 64 3.42 -25.99 4.80
CA PHE A 64 2.95 -25.57 3.49
C PHE A 64 1.54 -24.98 3.54
N GLN A 65 0.62 -25.61 4.28
CA GLN A 65 -0.72 -25.05 4.52
C GLN A 65 -0.64 -23.70 5.24
N VAL A 66 0.17 -23.58 6.29
CA VAL A 66 0.36 -22.32 7.01
C VAL A 66 0.90 -21.21 6.10
N ALA A 67 1.90 -21.53 5.28
CA ALA A 67 2.50 -20.59 4.34
C ALA A 67 1.48 -20.11 3.28
N LEU A 68 0.67 -21.02 2.75
CA LEU A 68 -0.41 -20.68 1.82
C LEU A 68 -1.47 -19.79 2.48
N THR A 69 -1.93 -20.15 3.69
CA THR A 69 -2.94 -19.37 4.42
C THR A 69 -2.43 -17.95 4.70
N ARG A 70 -1.16 -17.79 5.11
CA ARG A 70 -0.54 -16.48 5.34
C ARG A 70 -0.38 -15.66 4.06
N CYS A 71 0.10 -16.29 2.98
CA CYS A 71 0.19 -15.66 1.67
C CYS A 71 -1.18 -15.13 1.21
N CYS A 72 -2.23 -15.95 1.33
CA CYS A 72 -3.61 -15.55 1.04
C CYS A 72 -4.08 -14.40 1.95
N ALA A 73 -3.80 -14.46 3.26
CA ALA A 73 -4.16 -13.41 4.21
C ALA A 73 -3.55 -12.07 3.81
N VAL A 74 -2.25 -12.03 3.51
CA VAL A 74 -1.54 -10.81 3.07
C VAL A 74 -2.10 -10.29 1.74
N ALA A 75 -2.36 -11.17 0.78
CA ALA A 75 -2.92 -10.77 -0.51
C ALA A 75 -4.32 -10.15 -0.36
N VAL A 76 -5.20 -10.78 0.42
CA VAL A 76 -6.56 -10.28 0.69
C VAL A 76 -6.52 -8.97 1.47
N ALA A 77 -5.64 -8.87 2.48
CA ALA A 77 -5.46 -7.66 3.28
C ALA A 77 -5.01 -6.47 2.44
N LEU A 78 -4.01 -6.65 1.58
CA LEU A 78 -3.49 -5.58 0.74
C LEU A 78 -4.46 -5.20 -0.39
N PHE A 79 -5.09 -6.19 -1.02
CA PHE A 79 -6.07 -5.94 -2.07
C PHE A 79 -7.33 -5.26 -1.51
N GLY A 80 -7.93 -5.82 -0.47
CA GLY A 80 -9.10 -5.25 0.19
C GLY A 80 -8.79 -3.90 0.84
N GLY A 81 -7.62 -3.77 1.47
CA GLY A 81 -7.15 -2.53 2.08
C GLY A 81 -6.94 -1.41 1.07
N PHE A 82 -6.42 -1.72 -0.12
CA PHE A 82 -6.28 -0.76 -1.23
C PHE A 82 -7.64 -0.20 -1.68
N PHE A 83 -8.60 -1.06 -2.00
CA PHE A 83 -9.92 -0.61 -2.46
C PHE A 83 -10.72 0.09 -1.35
N LEU A 84 -10.64 -0.41 -0.12
CA LEU A 84 -11.29 0.24 1.02
C LEU A 84 -10.70 1.63 1.29
N SER A 85 -9.37 1.77 1.23
CA SER A 85 -8.69 3.06 1.36
C SER A 85 -9.11 4.03 0.26
N ALA A 86 -9.14 3.57 -1.00
CA ALA A 86 -9.55 4.39 -2.13
C ALA A 86 -11.00 4.86 -2.00
N TYR A 87 -11.91 3.97 -1.57
CA TYR A 87 -13.31 4.32 -1.33
C TYR A 87 -13.47 5.37 -0.21
N LEU A 88 -12.80 5.18 0.93
CA LEU A 88 -12.84 6.12 2.05
C LEU A 88 -12.25 7.48 1.68
N LEU A 89 -11.14 7.48 0.93
CA LEU A 89 -10.50 8.71 0.47
C LEU A 89 -11.30 9.45 -0.59
N ASP A 90 -11.97 8.74 -1.49
CA ASP A 90 -12.88 9.34 -2.45
C ASP A 90 -14.07 10.01 -1.74
N LYS A 91 -14.65 9.34 -0.75
CA LYS A 91 -15.72 9.91 0.09
C LYS A 91 -15.23 11.12 0.89
N LEU A 92 -14.02 11.06 1.44
CA LEU A 92 -13.39 12.18 2.15
C LEU A 92 -13.18 13.36 1.19
N ASN A 93 -12.67 13.11 -0.01
CA ASN A 93 -12.46 14.11 -1.06
C ASN A 93 -13.77 14.79 -1.46
N HIS A 94 -14.84 14.02 -1.68
CA HIS A 94 -16.17 14.56 -1.97
C HIS A 94 -16.67 15.47 -0.84
N ASN A 95 -16.53 15.03 0.42
CA ASN A 95 -17.04 15.77 1.56
C ASN A 95 -16.22 17.04 1.91
N TRP A 96 -14.89 17.01 1.76
CA TRP A 96 -14.01 18.10 2.21
C TRP A 96 -13.59 19.06 1.09
N LEU A 97 -13.50 18.55 -0.14
CA LEU A 97 -12.95 19.24 -1.32
C LEU A 97 -14.00 19.42 -2.43
N GLY A 98 -15.23 18.93 -2.21
CA GLY A 98 -16.35 19.12 -3.13
C GLY A 98 -16.31 18.22 -4.36
N GLY A 99 -15.56 17.11 -4.33
CA GLY A 99 -15.65 16.05 -5.35
C GLY A 99 -15.08 16.44 -6.72
N LYS A 100 -14.01 17.25 -6.74
CA LYS A 100 -13.41 17.73 -8.00
C LYS A 100 -12.56 16.69 -8.74
N ASP A 101 -12.12 15.64 -8.04
CA ASP A 101 -11.26 14.60 -8.60
C ASP A 101 -12.05 13.37 -9.00
N SER A 102 -11.64 12.73 -10.09
CA SER A 102 -12.18 11.43 -10.48
C SER A 102 -11.70 10.33 -9.53
N TYR A 103 -12.52 9.29 -9.38
CA TYR A 103 -12.17 8.09 -8.63
C TYR A 103 -10.84 7.46 -9.08
N ASP A 104 -10.54 7.51 -10.39
CA ASP A 104 -9.26 7.06 -10.96
C ASP A 104 -8.05 7.82 -10.36
N ARG A 105 -8.17 9.13 -10.11
CA ARG A 105 -7.08 9.90 -9.47
C ARG A 105 -6.88 9.49 -8.02
N ILE A 106 -7.95 9.15 -7.31
CA ILE A 106 -7.87 8.65 -5.93
C ILE A 106 -7.20 7.27 -5.91
N LEU A 107 -7.53 6.38 -6.85
CA LEU A 107 -6.89 5.08 -6.96
C LEU A 107 -5.38 5.16 -7.20
N VAL A 108 -4.95 6.07 -8.09
CA VAL A 108 -3.52 6.37 -8.31
C VAL A 108 -2.87 6.90 -7.05
N PHE A 109 -3.55 7.81 -6.37
CA PHE A 109 -3.06 8.39 -5.13
C PHE A 109 -2.81 7.30 -4.07
N VAL A 110 -3.82 6.47 -3.78
CA VAL A 110 -3.71 5.38 -2.80
C VAL A 110 -2.64 4.37 -3.21
N GLY A 111 -2.60 3.98 -4.49
CA GLY A 111 -1.71 2.93 -4.97
C GLY A 111 -0.23 3.30 -4.78
N TYR A 112 0.15 4.53 -5.12
CA TYR A 112 1.51 5.01 -4.91
C TYR A 112 1.81 5.32 -3.44
N SER A 113 0.83 5.80 -2.67
CA SER A 113 1.02 6.04 -1.24
C SER A 113 1.20 4.74 -0.43
N MET A 114 0.67 3.61 -0.89
CA MET A 114 0.88 2.30 -0.25
C MET A 114 2.26 1.68 -0.52
N VAL A 115 3.14 2.34 -1.28
CA VAL A 115 4.48 1.80 -1.60
C VAL A 115 5.29 1.40 -0.37
N VAL A 116 5.21 2.19 0.70
CA VAL A 116 5.91 1.90 1.96
C VAL A 116 5.35 0.62 2.58
N THR A 117 4.02 0.47 2.63
CA THR A 117 3.36 -0.73 3.12
C THR A 117 3.75 -1.97 2.32
N PHE A 118 3.84 -1.87 0.99
CA PHE A 118 4.28 -2.99 0.15
C PHE A 118 5.73 -3.37 0.42
N VAL A 119 6.64 -2.40 0.43
CA VAL A 119 8.06 -2.65 0.67
C VAL A 119 8.29 -3.20 2.07
N LEU A 120 7.59 -2.67 3.08
CA LEU A 120 7.66 -3.19 4.45
C LEU A 120 7.15 -4.62 4.56
N ASN A 121 6.04 -4.99 3.91
CA ASN A 121 5.56 -6.36 3.91
C ASN A 121 6.54 -7.32 3.21
N ILE A 122 7.14 -6.89 2.09
CA ILE A 122 8.18 -7.68 1.42
C ILE A 122 9.38 -7.92 2.33
N VAL A 123 9.88 -6.88 3.01
CA VAL A 123 11.05 -7.02 3.89
C VAL A 123 10.69 -7.81 5.15
N SER A 124 9.52 -7.54 5.74
CA SER A 124 9.07 -8.17 6.99
C SER A 124 8.75 -9.65 6.80
N GLY A 125 8.27 -10.05 5.62
CA GLY A 125 8.07 -11.45 5.26
C GLY A 125 9.39 -12.23 5.24
N LEU A 126 10.49 -11.62 4.78
CA LEU A 126 11.80 -12.28 4.74
C LEU A 126 12.59 -12.16 6.05
N PHE A 127 12.49 -11.02 6.74
CA PHE A 127 13.26 -10.70 7.93
C PHE A 127 12.38 -10.03 8.98
N SER A 128 12.34 -10.59 10.20
CA SER A 128 11.62 -9.99 11.32
C SER A 128 12.40 -8.82 11.95
N ILE A 129 12.46 -7.68 11.25
CA ILE A 129 13.15 -6.46 11.72
C ILE A 129 12.11 -5.42 12.14
N VAL A 130 11.68 -5.49 13.40
CA VAL A 130 10.66 -4.60 13.97
C VAL A 130 11.08 -3.13 13.89
N VAL A 131 12.37 -2.81 14.11
CA VAL A 131 12.87 -1.42 14.11
C VAL A 131 12.72 -0.76 12.75
N LEU A 132 12.96 -1.50 11.65
CA LEU A 132 12.83 -0.98 10.29
C LEU A 132 11.37 -0.62 10.00
N HIS A 133 10.44 -1.44 10.47
CA HIS A 133 9.00 -1.20 10.32
C HIS A 133 8.60 0.16 10.88
N TRP A 134 9.01 0.50 12.11
CA TRP A 134 8.66 1.77 12.75
C TRP A 134 9.17 3.00 11.99
N ILE A 135 10.42 2.98 11.52
CA ILE A 135 11.03 4.13 10.84
C ILE A 135 10.40 4.34 9.46
N LEU A 136 10.25 3.26 8.69
CA LEU A 136 9.69 3.37 7.34
C LEU A 136 8.19 3.68 7.37
N GLN A 137 7.43 3.18 8.35
CA GLN A 137 5.98 3.43 8.45
C GLN A 137 5.68 4.94 8.58
N ILE A 138 6.46 5.68 9.37
CA ILE A 138 6.32 7.15 9.52
C ILE A 138 6.56 7.87 8.18
N TYR A 139 7.46 7.35 7.34
CA TYR A 139 7.76 7.92 6.04
C TYR A 139 6.54 7.95 5.09
N THR A 140 5.54 7.10 5.33
CA THR A 140 4.26 7.13 4.61
C THR A 140 3.60 8.52 4.68
N ILE A 141 3.72 9.23 5.81
CA ILE A 141 3.17 10.58 5.97
C ILE A 141 3.77 11.53 4.92
N VAL A 142 5.09 11.44 4.66
CA VAL A 142 5.78 12.29 3.68
C VAL A 142 5.30 11.98 2.26
N ILE A 143 5.16 10.71 1.90
CA ILE A 143 4.68 10.31 0.57
C ILE A 143 3.25 10.79 0.35
N VAL A 144 2.38 10.60 1.35
CA VAL A 144 0.98 11.05 1.30
C VAL A 144 0.92 12.57 1.20
N PHE A 145 1.69 13.30 2.02
CA PHE A 145 1.72 14.77 2.00
C PHE A 145 2.08 15.30 0.61
N GLU A 146 3.15 14.76 0.02
CA GLU A 146 3.61 15.21 -1.29
C GLU A 146 2.61 14.84 -2.40
N GLY A 147 1.87 13.74 -2.26
CA GLY A 147 0.78 13.39 -3.16
C GLY A 147 -0.45 14.30 -3.01
N VAL A 148 -0.85 14.64 -1.80
CA VAL A 148 -1.94 15.59 -1.54
C VAL A 148 -1.62 16.95 -2.15
N ARG A 149 -0.37 17.41 -2.00
CA ARG A 149 0.10 18.70 -2.49
C ARG A 149 0.26 18.75 -4.02
N ARG A 150 0.92 17.76 -4.63
CA ARG A 150 1.27 17.81 -6.07
C ARG A 150 0.24 17.13 -6.97
N TRP A 151 -0.36 16.03 -6.52
CA TRP A 151 -1.31 15.26 -7.34
C TRP A 151 -2.75 15.76 -7.13
N LEU A 152 -3.24 15.77 -5.89
CA LEU A 152 -4.60 16.24 -5.58
C LEU A 152 -4.73 17.77 -5.55
N LYS A 153 -3.61 18.50 -5.41
CA LYS A 153 -3.57 19.98 -5.40
C LYS A 153 -4.54 20.59 -4.40
N VAL A 154 -4.64 19.98 -3.22
CA VAL A 154 -5.49 20.45 -2.11
C VAL A 154 -5.00 21.81 -1.63
N GLU A 155 -5.91 22.68 -1.20
CA GLU A 155 -5.58 24.00 -0.62
C GLU A 155 -4.69 23.87 0.63
N GLU A 156 -3.66 24.72 0.76
CA GLU A 156 -2.66 24.64 1.84
C GLU A 156 -3.27 24.59 3.24
N ASN A 157 -4.37 25.32 3.47
CA ASN A 157 -5.08 25.34 4.76
C ASN A 157 -5.64 23.95 5.16
N LYS A 158 -5.99 23.11 4.17
CA LYS A 158 -6.56 21.77 4.41
C LYS A 158 -5.56 20.63 4.18
N GLN A 159 -4.38 20.91 3.60
CA GLN A 159 -3.39 19.89 3.22
C GLN A 159 -2.94 19.02 4.40
N THR A 160 -2.55 19.64 5.52
CA THR A 160 -2.02 18.90 6.67
C THR A 160 -3.08 17.99 7.30
N ALA A 161 -4.29 18.51 7.51
CA ALA A 161 -5.39 17.74 8.07
C ALA A 161 -5.79 16.58 7.14
N PHE A 162 -5.95 16.85 5.84
CA PHE A 162 -6.27 15.82 4.86
C PHE A 162 -5.17 14.75 4.77
N THR A 163 -3.90 15.14 4.81
CA THR A 163 -2.75 14.22 4.81
C THR A 163 -2.81 13.28 6.01
N LEU A 164 -3.00 13.81 7.22
CA LEU A 164 -3.05 12.98 8.43
C LEU A 164 -4.18 11.95 8.37
N VAL A 165 -5.38 12.38 7.99
CA VAL A 165 -6.53 11.48 7.83
C VAL A 165 -6.25 10.44 6.74
N ALA A 166 -5.68 10.86 5.61
CA ALA A 166 -5.35 9.98 4.50
C ALA A 166 -4.32 8.92 4.89
N THR A 167 -3.25 9.30 5.59
CA THR A 167 -2.26 8.35 6.07
C THR A 167 -2.88 7.34 7.04
N ILE A 168 -3.73 7.79 7.96
CA ILE A 168 -4.45 6.88 8.87
C ILE A 168 -5.28 5.88 8.08
N ILE A 169 -6.08 6.33 7.11
CA ILE A 169 -6.90 5.45 6.27
C ILE A 169 -6.03 4.42 5.55
N ILE A 170 -4.95 4.85 4.90
CA ILE A 170 -4.06 3.98 4.10
C ILE A 170 -3.38 2.92 4.97
N LEU A 171 -3.01 3.24 6.20
CA LEU A 171 -2.36 2.30 7.11
C LEU A 171 -3.37 1.37 7.83
N VAL A 172 -4.53 1.90 8.21
CA VAL A 172 -5.51 1.16 9.02
C VAL A 172 -6.35 0.21 8.17
N CYS A 173 -6.68 0.56 6.92
CA CYS A 173 -7.56 -0.28 6.09
C CYS A 173 -6.97 -1.68 5.84
N PRO A 174 -5.71 -1.85 5.41
CA PRO A 174 -5.12 -3.17 5.27
C PRO A 174 -5.11 -3.96 6.59
N ALA A 175 -4.78 -3.28 7.71
CA ALA A 175 -4.74 -3.91 9.03
C ALA A 175 -6.12 -4.39 9.51
N ILE A 176 -7.19 -3.64 9.23
CA ILE A 176 -8.56 -4.07 9.53
C ILE A 176 -8.92 -5.32 8.72
N ILE A 177 -8.65 -5.33 7.42
CA ILE A 177 -8.97 -6.49 6.56
C ILE A 177 -8.18 -7.71 7.01
N GLU A 178 -6.89 -7.54 7.31
CA GLU A 178 -6.04 -8.61 7.83
C GLU A 178 -6.57 -9.16 9.15
N PHE A 179 -6.96 -8.29 10.08
CA PHE A 179 -7.53 -8.70 11.36
C PHE A 179 -8.82 -9.51 11.18
N ILE A 180 -9.73 -9.03 10.33
CA ILE A 180 -11.00 -9.73 10.03
C ILE A 180 -10.71 -11.09 9.40
N PHE A 181 -9.81 -11.15 8.41
CA PHE A 181 -9.46 -12.40 7.73
C PHE A 181 -8.84 -13.42 8.68
N ASN A 182 -7.89 -12.98 9.53
CA ASN A 182 -7.26 -13.86 10.51
C ASN A 182 -8.27 -14.40 11.54
N LYS A 183 -9.22 -13.56 12.00
CA LYS A 183 -10.30 -14.02 12.89
C LYS A 183 -11.21 -15.04 12.21
N LEU A 184 -11.60 -14.80 10.96
CA LEU A 184 -12.42 -15.74 10.20
C LEU A 184 -11.68 -17.07 9.96
N SER A 185 -10.39 -17.01 9.62
CA SER A 185 -9.57 -18.21 9.41
C SER A 185 -9.42 -19.07 10.67
N VAL A 186 -9.42 -18.47 11.85
CA VAL A 186 -9.38 -19.21 13.14
C VAL A 186 -10.74 -19.82 13.48
N ILE A 187 -11.85 -19.18 13.09
CA ILE A 187 -13.20 -19.71 13.34
C ILE A 187 -13.54 -20.86 12.39
N LEU A 188 -13.03 -20.81 11.15
CA LEU A 188 -13.34 -21.79 10.10
C LEU A 188 -12.46 -23.06 10.14
N ASN A 189 -11.43 -23.09 11.00
CA ASN A 189 -10.47 -24.18 11.13
C ASN A 189 -10.56 -24.82 12.51
#